data_AF-A0A2R4TD92-F1
#
_entry.id   AF-A0A2R4TD92-F1
#
_cell.length_a   1.000
_cell.length_b   1.000
_cell.length_c   1.000
_cell.angle_alpha   90.00
_cell.angle_beta   90.00
_cell.angle_gamma   90.00
#
_symmetry.space_group_name_H-M   'P 1'
#
loop_
_entity.id
_entity.type
_entity.pdbx_description
1 polymer ?
#
loop_
_entity_poly.entity_id
_entity_poly.type
_entity_poly.pdbx_seq_one_letter_code
_entity_poly.pdbx_strand_id
1 'polypeptide(L)'
;MLLEQADLAGHRLDPEGLNRPLDDYTAEAIADYVAYRHRRWPNSTNPHLLISRNTATTTTAVGTFWMDRLVKDLPVGVDRLRQDRILEEALASGADPLHLAHVFSLGAKASLRYTSAVSPSDAEQAPNTPR
;
A
#
# COMPACT_ATOMS: atom_id res chain seq x y z
N MET A 1 -3.11 -11.15 5.76
CA MET A 1 -3.83 -11.07 4.48
C MET A 1 -3.96 -12.46 3.86
N LEU A 2 -5.19 -12.86 3.56
CA LEU A 2 -5.56 -14.12 2.91
C LEU A 2 -5.72 -13.89 1.40
N LEU A 3 -5.66 -14.97 0.64
CA LEU A 3 -5.88 -14.94 -0.80
C LEU A 3 -7.30 -14.48 -1.16
N GLU A 4 -8.29 -14.93 -0.40
CA GLU A 4 -9.71 -14.58 -0.60
C GLU A 4 -10.01 -13.09 -0.37
N GLN A 5 -9.13 -12.39 0.35
CA GLN A 5 -9.24 -10.94 0.58
C GLN A 5 -8.74 -10.12 -0.61
N ALA A 6 -8.25 -10.74 -1.68
CA ALA A 6 -7.85 -10.07 -2.91
C ALA A 6 -8.88 -10.35 -4.01
N ASP A 7 -9.82 -9.42 -4.21
CA ASP A 7 -10.76 -9.45 -5.33
C ASP A 7 -10.13 -8.79 -6.56
N LEU A 8 -9.48 -9.62 -7.38
CA LEU A 8 -8.83 -9.15 -8.61
C LEU A 8 -9.84 -8.75 -9.69
N ALA A 9 -11.05 -9.34 -9.70
CA ALA A 9 -12.07 -9.00 -10.69
C ALA A 9 -12.75 -7.66 -10.37
N GLY A 10 -12.97 -7.39 -9.07
CA GLY A 10 -13.51 -6.13 -8.58
C GLY A 10 -12.45 -5.04 -8.35
N HIS A 11 -11.17 -5.35 -8.54
CA HIS A 11 -10.05 -4.45 -8.24
C HIS A 11 -10.09 -3.94 -6.79
N ARG A 12 -10.27 -4.86 -5.83
CA ARG A 12 -10.34 -4.52 -4.41
C ARG A 12 -9.48 -5.44 -3.55
N LEU A 13 -8.87 -4.86 -2.52
CA LEU A 13 -8.26 -5.60 -1.43
C LEU A 13 -9.08 -5.35 -0.17
N ASP A 14 -9.47 -6.41 0.53
CA ASP A 14 -10.18 -6.32 1.79
C ASP A 14 -9.35 -6.81 2.99
N PRO A 15 -8.23 -6.15 3.30
CA PRO A 15 -7.56 -6.40 4.56
C PRO A 15 -8.44 -5.83 5.68
N GLU A 16 -8.96 -6.71 6.52
CA GLU A 16 -9.68 -6.33 7.75
C GLU A 16 -10.96 -5.50 7.53
N GLY A 17 -11.65 -5.67 6.40
CA GLY A 17 -12.92 -4.96 6.13
C GLY A 17 -12.75 -3.56 5.54
N LEU A 18 -11.52 -3.13 5.24
CA LEU A 18 -11.21 -1.78 4.74
C LEU A 18 -11.55 -1.57 3.26
N ASN A 19 -11.78 -2.64 2.51
CA ASN A 19 -12.22 -2.62 1.12
C ASN A 19 -11.53 -1.58 0.21
N ARG A 20 -10.20 -1.65 0.18
CA ARG A 20 -9.29 -0.74 -0.54
C ARG A 20 -9.39 -0.92 -2.05
N PRO A 21 -9.42 0.17 -2.84
CA PRO A 21 -9.24 0.06 -4.28
C PRO A 21 -7.84 -0.46 -4.60
N LEU A 22 -7.75 -1.30 -5.63
CA LEU A 22 -6.53 -1.88 -6.16
C LEU A 22 -6.29 -1.30 -7.54
N ASP A 23 -5.15 -0.66 -7.75
CA ASP A 23 -4.78 -0.17 -9.08
C ASP A 23 -4.47 -1.33 -10.03
N ASP A 24 -4.59 -1.07 -11.33
CA ASP A 24 -4.44 -2.10 -12.38
C ASP A 24 -3.06 -2.76 -12.36
N TYR A 25 -2.01 -1.98 -12.11
CA TYR A 25 -0.65 -2.50 -12.05
C TYR A 25 -0.47 -3.46 -10.87
N THR A 26 -0.97 -3.09 -9.68
CA THR A 26 -0.92 -3.97 -8.52
C THR A 26 -1.82 -5.19 -8.70
N ALA A 27 -2.99 -5.04 -9.34
CA ALA A 27 -3.87 -6.16 -9.66
C ALA A 27 -3.19 -7.18 -10.59
N GLU A 28 -2.54 -6.71 -11.65
CA GLU A 28 -1.76 -7.55 -12.58
C GLU A 28 -0.59 -8.24 -11.86
N ALA A 29 0.18 -7.50 -11.07
CA ALA A 29 1.29 -8.07 -10.30
C ALA A 29 0.84 -9.16 -9.32
N ILE A 30 -0.32 -8.98 -8.66
CA ILE A 30 -0.90 -10.01 -7.79
C ILE A 30 -1.34 -11.22 -8.63
N ALA A 31 -2.01 -11.01 -9.77
CA ALA A 31 -2.45 -12.10 -10.64
C ALA A 31 -1.26 -12.95 -11.12
N ASP A 32 -0.18 -12.31 -11.57
CA ASP A 32 1.04 -12.97 -12.01
C ASP A 32 1.72 -13.76 -10.89
N TYR A 33 1.80 -13.16 -9.70
CA TYR A 33 2.33 -13.83 -8.53
C TYR A 33 1.47 -15.04 -8.12
N VAL A 34 0.14 -14.91 -8.17
CA VAL A 34 -0.79 -16.01 -7.91
C VAL A 34 -0.60 -17.13 -8.94
N ALA A 35 -0.43 -16.82 -10.22
CA ALA A 35 -0.14 -17.83 -11.23
C ALA A 35 1.21 -18.53 -10.96
N TYR A 36 2.24 -17.76 -10.61
CA TYR A 36 3.55 -18.29 -10.24
C TYR A 36 3.48 -19.21 -9.02
N ARG A 37 2.78 -18.82 -7.94
CA ARG A 37 2.70 -19.63 -6.72
C ARG A 37 1.98 -20.96 -6.96
N HIS A 38 0.92 -20.97 -7.77
CA HIS A 38 0.22 -22.21 -8.15
C HIS A 38 1.12 -23.15 -8.96
N ARG A 39 1.92 -22.62 -9.90
CA ARG A 39 2.90 -23.44 -10.64
C ARG A 39 4.02 -23.97 -9.75
N ARG A 40 4.50 -23.13 -8.81
CA ARG A 40 5.66 -23.44 -7.96
C ARG A 40 5.34 -24.39 -6.80
N TRP A 41 4.12 -24.30 -6.26
CA TRP A 41 3.62 -25.09 -5.13
C TRP A 41 2.16 -25.52 -5.38
N PRO A 42 1.93 -26.46 -6.33
CA PRO A 42 0.58 -26.84 -6.75
C PRO A 42 -0.27 -27.46 -5.63
N ASN A 43 0.38 -28.08 -4.64
CA ASN A 43 -0.29 -28.73 -3.51
C ASN A 43 -0.30 -27.85 -2.23
N SER A 44 -0.02 -26.56 -2.33
CA SER A 44 -0.05 -25.66 -1.17
C SER A 44 -1.49 -25.42 -0.73
N THR A 45 -1.79 -25.72 0.53
CA THR A 45 -3.06 -25.38 1.17
C THR A 45 -2.95 -24.09 2.00
N ASN A 46 -1.88 -23.32 1.82
CA ASN A 46 -1.65 -22.10 2.60
C ASN A 46 -2.63 -21.00 2.11
N PRO A 47 -3.48 -20.45 3.01
CA PRO A 47 -4.50 -19.49 2.63
C PRO A 47 -3.95 -18.06 2.51
N HIS A 48 -2.71 -17.80 2.92
CA HIS A 48 -2.10 -16.47 2.84
C HIS A 48 -1.75 -16.10 1.39
N LEU A 49 -1.93 -14.82 1.04
CA LEU A 49 -1.58 -14.35 -0.30
C LEU A 49 -0.09 -14.61 -0.56
N LEU A 50 0.78 -14.06 0.29
CA LEU A 50 2.23 -14.22 0.18
C LEU A 50 2.70 -15.48 0.92
N ILE A 51 3.40 -16.34 0.18
CA ILE A 51 4.02 -17.56 0.69
C ILE A 51 5.48 -17.66 0.27
N SER A 52 6.27 -18.33 1.11
CA SER A 52 7.68 -18.65 0.87
C SER A 52 7.86 -20.16 0.75
N ARG A 53 9.06 -20.60 0.34
CA ARG A 53 9.39 -22.04 0.33
C ARG A 53 9.12 -22.72 1.68
N ASN A 54 9.34 -22.00 2.79
CA ASN A 54 9.19 -22.55 4.14
C ASN A 54 7.73 -22.57 4.61
N THR A 55 6.89 -21.65 4.11
CA THR A 55 5.49 -21.56 4.51
C THR A 55 4.54 -22.22 3.51
N ALA A 56 5.00 -22.60 2.32
CA ALA A 56 4.16 -23.21 1.29
C ALA A 56 3.51 -24.53 1.73
N THR A 57 4.14 -25.28 2.63
CA THR A 57 3.61 -26.54 3.20
C THR A 57 2.94 -26.34 4.56
N THR A 58 2.77 -25.10 4.99
CA THR A 58 2.13 -24.76 6.27
C THR A 58 0.89 -23.91 6.02
N THR A 59 0.17 -23.56 7.07
CA THR A 59 -0.95 -22.61 7.03
C THR A 59 -0.59 -21.26 7.65
N THR A 60 0.72 -20.99 7.84
CA THR A 60 1.20 -19.80 8.51
C THR A 60 1.62 -18.72 7.51
N ALA A 61 1.45 -17.46 7.89
CA ALA A 61 1.94 -16.33 7.11
C ALA A 61 3.48 -16.36 7.01
N VAL A 62 4.00 -15.68 5.98
CA VAL A 62 5.43 -15.35 5.91
C VAL A 62 5.85 -14.49 7.11
N GLY A 63 7.04 -14.77 7.66
CA GLY A 63 7.59 -13.98 8.76
C GLY A 63 8.10 -12.61 8.30
N THR A 64 8.25 -11.68 9.24
CA THR A 64 8.80 -10.33 9.00
C THR A 64 10.18 -10.36 8.37
N PHE A 65 11.06 -11.27 8.80
CA PHE A 65 12.40 -11.45 8.21
C PHE A 65 12.36 -11.74 6.70
N TRP A 66 11.33 -12.46 6.21
CA TRP A 66 11.18 -12.70 4.77
C TRP A 66 10.83 -11.40 4.04
N MET A 67 9.98 -10.56 4.62
CA MET A 67 9.64 -9.24 4.07
C MET A 67 10.86 -8.31 4.07
N ASP A 68 11.61 -8.26 5.17
CA ASP A 68 12.83 -7.44 5.27
C ASP A 68 13.84 -7.83 4.18
N ARG A 69 14.00 -9.13 3.93
CA ARG A 69 14.88 -9.63 2.87
C ARG A 69 14.37 -9.30 1.47
N LEU A 70 13.05 -9.33 1.25
CA LEU A 70 12.44 -9.00 -0.04
C LEU A 70 12.74 -7.55 -0.44
N VAL A 71 12.76 -6.64 0.54
CA VAL A 71 12.91 -5.20 0.30
C VAL A 71 14.33 -4.68 0.54
N LYS A 72 15.23 -5.54 1.03
CA LYS A 72 16.62 -5.19 1.38
C LYS A 72 17.39 -4.57 0.22
N ASP A 73 17.21 -5.11 -0.99
CA ASP A 73 17.97 -4.71 -2.18
C ASP A 73 17.28 -3.57 -2.95
N LEU A 74 16.14 -3.06 -2.45
CA LEU A 74 15.53 -1.87 -3.02
C LEU A 74 16.40 -0.64 -2.73
N PRO A 75 16.62 0.24 -3.71
CA PRO A 75 17.40 1.46 -3.52
C PRO A 75 16.74 2.45 -2.55
N VAL A 76 15.45 2.26 -2.24
CA VAL A 76 14.66 3.07 -1.33
C VAL A 76 13.96 2.15 -0.33
N GLY A 77 14.03 2.50 0.95
CA GLY A 77 13.35 1.74 2.02
C GLY A 77 11.84 1.86 1.92
N VAL A 78 11.13 0.80 2.35
CA VAL A 78 9.66 0.72 2.32
C VAL A 78 9.00 1.91 3.04
N ASP A 79 9.57 2.35 4.16
CA ASP A 79 9.04 3.50 4.89
C ASP A 79 9.09 4.80 4.07
N ARG A 80 10.15 4.98 3.27
CA ARG A 80 10.24 6.14 2.36
C ARG A 80 9.25 6.03 1.22
N LEU A 81 9.15 4.86 0.58
CA LEU A 81 8.12 4.62 -0.45
C LEU A 81 6.71 4.87 0.10
N ARG A 82 6.45 4.47 1.36
CA ARG A 82 5.19 4.73 2.04
C ARG A 82 4.97 6.24 2.25
N GLN A 83 5.99 6.98 2.70
CA GLN A 83 5.92 8.43 2.88
C GLN A 83 5.66 9.14 1.55
N ASP A 84 6.39 8.78 0.50
CA ASP A 84 6.24 9.34 -0.83
C ASP A 84 4.83 9.10 -1.37
N ARG A 85 4.30 7.88 -1.23
CA ARG A 85 2.92 7.56 -1.63
C ARG A 85 1.87 8.35 -0.84
N ILE A 86 2.09 8.57 0.46
CA ILE A 86 1.19 9.41 1.28
C ILE A 86 1.20 10.86 0.80
N LEU A 87 2.37 11.40 0.47
CA LEU A 87 2.51 12.76 -0.06
C LEU A 87 1.87 12.92 -1.43
N GLU A 88 2.08 11.95 -2.33
CA GLU A 88 1.44 11.91 -3.65
C GLU A 88 -0.09 11.88 -3.53
N GLU A 89 -0.63 11.01 -2.66
CA GLU A 89 -2.07 10.94 -2.42
C GLU A 89 -2.60 12.24 -1.81
N ALA A 90 -1.84 12.88 -0.92
CA ALA A 90 -2.21 14.18 -0.34
C ALA A 90 -2.29 15.27 -1.42
N LEU A 91 -1.38 15.27 -2.40
CA LEU A 91 -1.45 16.16 -3.55
C LEU A 91 -2.66 15.86 -4.44
N ALA A 92 -2.94 14.58 -4.69
CA ALA A 92 -4.05 14.14 -5.54
C ALA A 92 -5.44 14.40 -4.92
N SER A 93 -5.57 14.32 -3.60
CA SER A 93 -6.84 14.51 -2.88
C SER A 93 -7.14 15.97 -2.51
N GLY A 94 -6.27 16.93 -2.89
CA GLY A 94 -6.43 18.34 -2.50
C GLY A 94 -6.12 18.60 -1.03
N ALA A 95 -5.18 17.85 -0.46
CA ALA A 95 -4.74 17.96 0.93
C ALA A 95 -5.84 17.68 1.97
N ASP A 96 -6.71 16.69 1.72
CA ASP A 96 -7.76 16.26 2.65
C ASP A 96 -7.20 15.32 3.76
N PRO A 97 -7.17 15.73 5.04
CA PRO A 97 -6.63 14.92 6.12
C PRO A 97 -7.52 13.72 6.48
N LEU A 98 -8.84 13.82 6.26
CA LEU A 98 -9.77 12.73 6.53
C LEU A 98 -9.59 11.62 5.49
N HIS A 99 -9.39 12.00 4.22
CA HIS A 99 -9.02 11.06 3.15
C HIS A 99 -7.74 10.31 3.48
N LEU A 100 -6.66 11.00 3.89
CA LEU A 100 -5.40 10.34 4.24
C LEU A 100 -5.52 9.43 5.47
N ALA A 101 -6.27 9.88 6.49
CA ALA A 101 -6.56 9.05 7.67
C ALA A 101 -7.28 7.77 7.25
N HIS A 102 -8.26 7.90 6.36
CA HIS A 102 -9.00 6.77 5.83
C HIS A 102 -8.11 5.86 4.99
N VAL A 103 -7.40 6.35 3.97
CA VAL A 103 -6.62 5.55 3.00
C VAL A 103 -5.41 4.85 3.61
N PHE A 104 -4.68 5.52 4.51
CA PHE A 104 -3.42 5.00 5.06
C PHE A 104 -3.51 4.55 6.53
N SER A 105 -4.71 4.58 7.11
CA SER A 105 -4.96 4.28 8.53
C SER A 105 -4.08 5.14 9.46
N LEU A 106 -3.94 6.43 9.11
CA LEU A 106 -3.14 7.37 9.87
C LEU A 106 -3.96 7.98 11.02
N GLY A 107 -3.30 8.24 12.15
CA GLY A 107 -3.90 9.04 13.21
C GLY A 107 -4.02 10.51 12.80
N ALA A 108 -4.97 11.24 13.39
CA ALA A 108 -5.30 12.63 13.03
C ALA A 108 -4.07 13.55 12.93
N LYS A 109 -3.13 13.46 13.90
CA LYS A 109 -1.89 14.25 13.90
C LYS A 109 -0.99 13.95 12.68
N ALA A 110 -0.90 12.68 12.29
CA ALA A 110 -0.09 12.28 11.14
C ALA A 110 -0.75 12.75 9.85
N SER A 111 -2.07 12.60 9.70
CA SER A 111 -2.79 13.09 8.53
C SER A 111 -2.63 14.59 8.33
N LEU A 112 -2.84 15.39 9.39
CA LEU A 112 -2.64 16.85 9.35
C LEU A 112 -1.21 17.23 8.95
N ARG A 113 -0.20 16.49 9.45
CA ARG A 113 1.20 16.75 9.11
C ARG A 113 1.46 16.58 7.62
N TYR A 114 0.92 15.53 6.99
CA TYR A 114 1.13 15.29 5.56
C TYR A 114 0.37 16.29 4.69
N THR A 115 -0.86 16.64 5.05
CA THR A 115 -1.62 17.64 4.29
C THR A 115 -0.99 19.03 4.37
N SER A 116 -0.55 19.45 5.56
CA SER A 116 0.16 20.74 5.72
C SER A 116 1.51 20.78 4.99
N ALA A 117 2.12 19.62 4.68
CA ALA A 117 3.37 19.57 3.93
C ALA A 117 3.17 19.79 2.43
N VAL A 118 1.96 19.58 1.90
CA VAL A 118 1.64 19.70 0.48
C VAL A 118 0.76 20.91 0.15
N SER A 119 0.06 21.48 1.14
CA SER A 119 -0.60 22.77 0.97
C SER A 119 0.45 23.84 0.65
N PRO A 120 0.25 24.68 -0.38
CA PRO A 120 1.05 25.88 -0.53
C PRO A 120 0.93 26.66 0.77
N SER A 121 2.07 27.10 1.32
CA SER A 121 2.05 28.00 2.46
C SER A 121 1.17 29.20 2.11
N ASP A 122 0.24 29.60 2.97
CA ASP A 122 -0.54 30.85 2.81
C ASP A 122 0.37 32.08 2.56
N ALA A 123 1.68 31.97 2.86
CA ALA A 123 2.69 32.98 2.55
C ALA A 123 3.01 33.14 1.05
N GLU A 124 2.65 32.18 0.19
CA GLU A 124 2.95 32.20 -1.26
C GLU A 124 1.75 32.65 -2.11
N GLN A 125 0.57 32.81 -1.50
CA GLN A 125 -0.69 33.20 -2.17
C GLN A 125 -1.09 34.66 -1.95
N ALA A 126 -0.25 35.49 -1.33
CA ALA A 126 -0.49 36.93 -1.31
C ALA A 126 -0.48 37.47 -2.75
N PRO A 127 -1.57 38.08 -3.25
CA PRO A 127 -1.57 38.69 -4.57
C PRO A 127 -0.58 39.86 -4.55
N ASN A 128 0.56 39.65 -5.21
CA ASN A 128 1.54 40.70 -5.44
C ASN A 128 0.87 41.74 -6.36
N THR A 129 0.25 42.75 -5.76
CA THR A 129 -0.38 43.87 -6.47
C THR A 129 0.66 44.99 -6.52
N PRO A 130 1.38 45.20 -7.64
CA PRO A 130 2.22 46.38 -7.78
C PRO A 130 1.32 47.63 -7.87
N ARG A 131 1.77 48.68 -7.17
CA ARG A 131 1.19 50.02 -7.11
C ARG A 131 1.24 50.75 -8.45
#